data_AF-A0A4V6A5B3-F1
#
_entry.id   AF-A0A4V6A5B3-F1
#
_cell.length_a   1.000
_cell.length_b   1.000
_cell.length_c   1.000
_cell.angle_alpha   90.00
_cell.angle_beta   90.00
_cell.angle_gamma   90.00
#
_symmetry.space_group_name_H-M   'P 1'
#
loop_
_entity.id
_entity.type
_entity.pdbx_description
1 polymer ?
#
loop_
_entity_poly.entity_id
_entity_poly.type
_entity_poly.pdbx_seq_one_letter_code
_entity_poly.pdbx_strand_id
1 'polypeptide(L)'
;MFKFYGIVLACLVAVALGGPVDVPHSCDKHKCPAGEHCELTPVQCIREPCYPVPTCHADQLIDEPHTCDKHQCPEGKHCELTPIQCIRAPCYPVPNCYDD
;
A
#
# COMPACT_ATOMS: atom_id res chain seq x y z
N MET A 1 7.97 -29.19 55.00
CA MET A 1 6.62 -29.46 54.44
C MET A 1 5.87 -28.14 54.34
N PHE A 2 5.82 -27.50 53.18
CA PHE A 2 4.95 -26.36 52.90
C PHE A 2 4.25 -26.63 51.56
N LYS A 3 2.92 -26.78 51.63
CA LYS A 3 2.01 -27.07 50.51
C LYS A 3 1.87 -25.81 49.65
N PHE A 4 2.30 -25.89 48.39
CA PHE A 4 1.94 -24.92 47.35
C PHE A 4 0.51 -25.24 46.87
N TYR A 5 -0.48 -24.52 47.37
CA TYR A 5 -1.85 -24.50 46.85
C TYR A 5 -2.28 -23.04 46.74
N GLY A 6 -2.57 -22.60 45.52
CA GLY A 6 -2.86 -21.21 45.16
C GLY A 6 -2.41 -20.98 43.72
N ILE A 7 -3.18 -21.41 42.73
CA ILE A 7 -4.15 -20.53 42.07
C ILE A 7 -3.52 -19.17 41.70
N VAL A 8 -2.48 -19.22 40.87
CA VAL A 8 -2.18 -18.12 39.94
C VAL A 8 -2.62 -18.65 38.58
N LEU A 9 -3.93 -18.65 38.37
CA LEU A 9 -4.59 -17.63 37.56
C LEU A 9 -4.12 -17.75 36.11
N ALA A 10 -5.02 -18.30 35.31
CA ALA A 10 -4.88 -18.57 33.90
C ALA A 10 -4.31 -17.38 33.11
N CYS A 11 -3.04 -17.48 32.71
CA CYS A 11 -2.56 -16.83 31.50
C CYS A 11 -2.65 -17.85 30.36
N LEU A 12 -3.90 -18.11 29.94
CA LEU A 12 -4.22 -18.57 28.60
C LEU A 12 -3.90 -17.43 27.63
N VAL A 13 -2.62 -17.20 27.38
CA VAL A 13 -2.21 -16.50 26.16
C VAL A 13 -1.81 -17.59 25.19
N ALA A 14 -2.81 -18.08 24.47
CA ALA A 14 -2.60 -18.83 23.25
C ALA A 14 -1.90 -17.89 22.25
N VAL A 15 -0.56 -17.85 22.29
CA VAL A 15 0.22 -17.28 21.19
C VAL A 15 0.13 -18.27 20.05
N ALA A 16 -0.84 -18.03 19.19
CA ALA A 16 -1.08 -18.78 17.97
C ALA A 16 0.15 -18.70 17.06
N LEU A 17 0.63 -19.88 16.67
CA LEU A 17 1.10 -20.20 15.32
C LEU A 17 2.07 -19.20 14.68
N GLY A 18 3.31 -19.17 15.18
CA GLY A 18 4.46 -18.80 14.36
C GLY A 18 4.77 -19.92 13.36
N GLY A 19 3.92 -20.08 12.34
CA GLY A 19 4.32 -20.79 11.13
C GLY A 19 5.37 -19.97 10.38
N PRO A 20 6.19 -20.59 9.49
CA PRO A 20 7.03 -19.82 8.59
C PRO A 20 6.11 -18.85 7.84
N VAL A 21 6.34 -17.56 8.01
CA VAL A 21 5.71 -16.55 7.18
C VAL A 21 6.33 -16.76 5.80
N ASP A 22 5.68 -17.59 4.97
CA ASP A 22 5.94 -17.68 3.54
C ASP A 22 5.61 -16.29 2.99
N VAL A 23 6.56 -15.35 3.08
CA VAL A 23 6.46 -14.04 2.48
C VAL A 23 6.31 -14.31 0.99
N PRO A 24 5.11 -14.15 0.40
CA PRO A 24 4.91 -14.58 -0.97
C PRO A 24 5.75 -13.66 -1.84
N HIS A 25 6.78 -14.16 -2.52
CA HIS A 25 7.60 -13.34 -3.44
C HIS A 25 6.87 -12.98 -4.76
N SER A 26 5.53 -13.01 -4.74
CA SER A 26 4.65 -12.85 -5.89
C SER A 26 3.33 -12.21 -5.46
N CYS A 27 2.77 -11.36 -6.31
CA CYS A 27 1.44 -10.80 -6.11
C CYS A 27 0.27 -11.75 -6.41
N ASP A 28 0.52 -12.95 -6.94
CA ASP A 28 -0.52 -13.90 -7.35
C ASP A 28 -1.42 -14.37 -6.21
N LYS A 29 -0.83 -14.50 -5.01
CA LYS A 29 -1.53 -14.96 -3.79
C LYS A 29 -1.74 -13.84 -2.77
N HIS A 30 -1.18 -12.66 -3.02
CA HIS A 30 -1.27 -11.51 -2.12
C HIS A 30 -2.43 -10.61 -2.55
N LYS A 31 -3.53 -10.64 -1.80
CA LYS A 31 -4.69 -9.79 -2.07
C LYS A 31 -4.58 -8.50 -1.28
N CYS A 32 -4.52 -7.38 -2.00
CA CYS A 32 -4.63 -6.06 -1.42
C CYS A 32 -6.11 -5.71 -1.14
N PRO A 33 -6.38 -4.81 -0.17
CA PRO A 33 -7.71 -4.28 0.07
C PRO A 33 -8.26 -3.53 -1.16
N ALA A 34 -9.57 -3.27 -1.16
CA ALA A 34 -10.22 -2.57 -2.26
C ALA A 34 -9.62 -1.15 -2.43
N GLY A 35 -9.31 -0.78 -3.67
CA GLY A 35 -8.63 0.48 -3.97
C GLY A 35 -7.12 0.43 -3.78
N GLU A 36 -6.52 -0.75 -3.68
CA GLU A 36 -5.07 -0.95 -3.72
C GLU A 36 -4.68 -1.99 -4.80
N HIS A 37 -3.46 -1.89 -5.30
CA HIS A 37 -2.81 -2.90 -6.13
C HIS A 37 -1.54 -3.43 -5.48
N CYS A 38 -1.21 -4.67 -5.79
CA CYS A 38 0.01 -5.30 -5.32
C CYS A 38 1.16 -5.00 -6.28
N GLU A 39 2.28 -4.53 -5.73
CA GLU A 39 3.55 -4.34 -6.42
C GLU A 39 4.68 -5.05 -5.65
N LEU A 40 5.68 -5.57 -6.36
CA LEU A 40 6.85 -6.18 -5.74
C LEU A 40 7.91 -5.12 -5.45
N THR A 41 8.03 -4.73 -4.18
CA THR A 41 8.98 -3.71 -3.73
C THR A 41 10.33 -4.34 -3.37
N PRO A 42 11.45 -3.84 -3.91
CA PRO A 42 12.77 -4.30 -3.51
C PRO A 42 13.07 -3.89 -2.07
N VAL A 43 13.60 -4.84 -1.28
CA VAL A 43 13.98 -4.59 0.12
C VAL A 43 15.49 -4.60 0.28
N GLN A 44 15.99 -3.75 1.18
CA GLN A 44 17.37 -3.80 1.63
C GLN A 44 17.47 -4.82 2.77
N CYS A 45 18.26 -5.87 2.57
CA CYS A 45 18.43 -6.94 3.55
C CYS A 45 19.91 -7.08 3.95
N ILE A 46 20.16 -7.57 5.16
CA ILE A 46 21.51 -7.66 5.74
C ILE A 46 22.34 -8.78 5.06
N ARG A 47 21.68 -9.80 4.49
CA ARG A 47 22.32 -10.93 3.82
C ARG A 47 21.55 -11.32 2.57
N GLU A 48 22.25 -11.41 1.45
CA GLU A 48 21.70 -11.83 0.17
C GLU A 48 21.32 -13.31 0.15
N PRO A 49 20.34 -13.74 -0.67
CA PRO A 49 19.58 -12.94 -1.65
C PRO A 49 18.40 -12.15 -1.03
N CYS A 50 18.28 -10.87 -1.38
CA CYS A 50 17.12 -10.05 -1.02
C CYS A 50 16.02 -10.23 -2.06
N TYR A 51 15.02 -11.05 -1.75
CA TYR A 51 13.86 -11.18 -2.62
C TYR A 51 12.91 -9.98 -2.44
N PRO A 52 12.33 -9.45 -3.53
CA PRO A 52 11.32 -8.41 -3.42
C PRO A 52 10.09 -8.95 -2.69
N VAL A 53 9.37 -8.06 -2.02
CA VAL A 53 8.20 -8.39 -1.21
C VAL A 53 6.95 -7.69 -1.75
N PRO A 54 5.78 -8.34 -1.70
CA PRO A 54 4.54 -7.76 -2.16
C PRO A 54 4.15 -6.65 -1.19
N THR A 55 3.97 -5.46 -1.74
CA THR A 55 3.53 -4.26 -1.04
C THR A 55 2.26 -3.77 -1.73
N CYS A 56 1.26 -3.39 -0.94
CA CYS A 56 0.05 -2.81 -1.49
C CYS A 56 0.21 -1.30 -1.60
N HIS A 57 -0.12 -0.77 -2.77
CA HIS A 57 -0.10 0.65 -3.07
C HIS A 57 -1.52 1.10 -3.37
N ALA A 58 -1.89 2.29 -2.87
CA ALA A 58 -3.17 2.90 -3.17
C ALA A 58 -3.32 3.09 -4.67
N ASP A 59 -4.39 2.53 -5.23
CA ASP A 59 -4.87 2.88 -6.55
C ASP A 59 -5.28 4.35 -6.48
N GLN A 60 -4.77 5.18 -7.38
CA GLN A 60 -5.32 6.50 -7.59
C GLN A 60 -6.67 6.36 -8.31
N LEU A 61 -7.68 5.92 -7.56
CA LEU A 61 -9.07 5.95 -7.97
C LEU A 61 -9.53 7.39 -7.88
N ILE A 62 -9.23 8.13 -8.94
CA ILE A 62 -9.89 9.40 -9.17
C ILE A 62 -11.33 9.03 -9.55
N ASP A 63 -12.27 9.14 -8.61
CA ASP A 63 -13.67 8.79 -8.88
C ASP A 63 -14.40 9.87 -9.72
N GLU A 64 -13.79 11.05 -9.90
CA GLU A 64 -14.40 12.18 -10.61
C GLU A 64 -13.42 12.82 -11.61
N PRO A 65 -13.83 13.10 -12.85
CA PRO A 65 -12.97 13.78 -13.81
C PRO A 65 -12.54 15.14 -13.26
N HIS A 66 -11.22 15.33 -13.12
CA HIS A 66 -10.71 16.62 -12.71
C HIS A 66 -10.88 17.64 -13.84
N THR A 67 -11.20 18.89 -13.48
CA THR A 67 -11.23 20.02 -14.40
C THR A 67 -10.30 21.12 -13.91
N CYS A 68 -9.76 21.89 -14.85
CA CYS A 68 -8.94 23.07 -14.53
C CYS A 68 -9.77 24.21 -13.89
N ASP A 69 -11.10 24.17 -13.95
CA ASP A 69 -11.97 25.21 -13.37
C ASP A 69 -11.83 25.34 -11.85
N LYS A 70 -11.50 24.23 -11.18
CA LYS A 70 -11.33 24.17 -9.72
C LYS A 70 -9.85 24.21 -9.29
N HIS A 71 -8.91 24.29 -10.22
CA HIS A 71 -7.48 24.23 -9.95
C HIS A 71 -6.81 25.58 -10.24
N GLN A 72 -6.39 26.29 -9.19
CA GLN A 72 -5.66 27.55 -9.34
C GLN A 72 -4.16 27.30 -9.50
N CYS A 73 -3.63 27.73 -10.64
CA CYS A 73 -2.19 27.78 -10.88
C CYS A 73 -1.58 29.10 -10.36
N PRO A 74 -0.28 29.10 -10.00
CA PRO A 74 0.49 30.31 -9.72
C PRO A 74 0.48 31.31 -10.90
N GLU A 75 0.82 32.58 -10.63
CA GLU A 75 1.03 33.58 -11.70
C GLU A 75 2.08 33.10 -12.71
N GLY A 76 1.79 33.29 -14.01
CA GLY A 76 2.67 32.89 -15.11
C GLY A 76 2.62 31.41 -15.47
N LYS A 77 1.67 30.65 -14.92
CA LYS A 77 1.40 29.26 -15.31
C LYS A 77 -0.03 29.09 -15.80
N HIS A 78 -0.23 28.24 -16.81
CA HIS A 78 -1.55 27.78 -17.25
C HIS A 78 -1.85 26.37 -16.74
N CYS A 79 -3.13 26.08 -16.52
CA CYS A 79 -3.58 24.74 -16.17
C CYS A 79 -3.84 23.91 -17.43
N GLU A 80 -3.29 22.70 -17.49
CA GLU A 80 -3.57 21.71 -18.53
C GLU A 80 -3.87 20.34 -17.90
N LEU A 81 -4.84 19.64 -18.47
CA LEU A 81 -5.20 18.28 -18.05
C LEU A 81 -4.20 17.28 -18.63
N THR A 82 -3.39 16.68 -17.76
CA THR A 82 -2.36 15.72 -18.15
C THR A 82 -2.90 14.29 -18.01
N PRO A 83 -2.83 13.45 -19.07
CA PRO A 83 -3.19 12.05 -18.98
C PRO A 83 -2.19 11.31 -18.08
N ILE A 84 -2.71 10.53 -17.12
CA ILE A 84 -1.90 9.68 -16.25
C ILE A 84 -1.91 8.24 -16.75
N GLN A 85 -0.78 7.55 -16.53
CA GLN A 85 -0.74 6.09 -16.68
C GLN A 85 -1.23 5.48 -15.38
N CYS A 86 -2.36 4.79 -15.43
CA CYS A 86 -2.91 4.07 -14.30
C CYS A 86 -3.07 2.59 -14.63
N ILE A 87 -2.96 1.74 -13.61
CA ILE A 87 -2.95 0.28 -13.79
C ILE A 87 -4.36 -0.25 -14.11
N ARG A 88 -5.41 0.43 -13.64
CA ARG A 88 -6.82 0.07 -13.90
C ARG A 88 -7.64 1.29 -14.28
N ALA A 89 -8.37 1.22 -15.39
CA ALA A 89 -9.32 2.23 -15.81
C ALA A 89 -10.50 2.39 -14.83
N PRO A 90 -11.12 3.58 -14.73
CA PRO A 90 -10.87 4.79 -15.53
C PRO A 90 -9.66 5.61 -15.06
N CYS A 91 -8.74 5.93 -15.97
CA CYS A 91 -7.65 6.89 -15.71
C CYS A 91 -8.12 8.28 -16.09
N TYR A 92 -8.63 9.05 -15.14
CA TYR A 92 -8.98 10.45 -15.43
C TYR A 92 -7.70 11.31 -15.45
N PRO A 93 -7.61 12.26 -16.40
CA PRO A 93 -6.49 13.19 -16.42
C PRO A 93 -6.53 14.10 -15.18
N VAL A 94 -5.35 14.53 -14.74
CA VAL A 94 -5.17 15.40 -13.57
C VAL A 94 -4.77 16.80 -14.01
N PRO A 95 -5.18 17.87 -13.30
CA PRO A 95 -4.78 19.22 -13.61
C PRO A 95 -3.33 19.40 -13.20
N ASN A 96 -2.51 19.88 -14.12
CA ASN A 96 -1.11 20.20 -13.90
C ASN A 96 -0.83 21.63 -14.39
N CYS A 97 0.08 22.32 -13.72
CA CYS A 97 0.43 23.70 -14.07
C CYS A 97 1.72 23.76 -14.87
N TYR A 98 1.66 24.35 -16.06
CA TYR A 98 2.78 24.53 -16.97
C TYR A 98 3.14 26.00 -17.06
N ASP A 99 4.43 26.30 -17.22
CA ASP A 99 4.90 27.66 -17.49
C ASP A 99 4.48 28.09 -18.91
N ASP A 100 3.97 29.31 -19.05
CA ASP A 100 3.61 29.94 -20.34
C ASP A 100 4.84 30.41 -21.15
#